data_AF-A0A6J7F4B3-F1
#
_entry.id   AF-A0A6J7F4B3-F1
#
_cell.length_a   1.000
_cell.length_b   1.000
_cell.length_c   1.000
_cell.angle_alpha   90.00
_cell.angle_beta   90.00
_cell.angle_gamma   90.00
#
_symmetry.space_group_name_H-M   'P 1'
#
loop_
_entity.id
_entity.type
_entity.pdbx_description
1 polymer ?
#
loop_
_entity_poly.entity_id
_entity_poly.type
_entity_poly.pdbx_seq_one_letter_code
_entity_poly.pdbx_strand_id
1 'polypeptide(L)'
;MSPLNPAQQEIIDRLRGTRDERPAYDAELRHHIRATLEHGTADAAAELGPNQTIFVSKSRLAGVHGCEERFVLDDFSWSIPAARGKVAHKAIEYALNVREAPVPLRLVDDALARLESNDDSFGQWLQGLDEIERAELRGEVNERVTQFLECFPSLPRSWRPGTEMAIRQDLHGGKIVLSGRVDLTIGVPDGLVAGKVIIDLKTGNPRAVHFDDLRFYALIETMRLGTPPLRLASYYLDQGTMHPEDVSEALLESAAKRTIDGVVKMIELEMLARPPRRSPSALCRWCPVLPNCTDGTSWLANRDDTSDDPRGGDDSNG
;
A
#
# COMPACT_ATOMS: atom_id res chain seq x y z
N MET A 1 6.86 -25.76 -18.03
CA MET A 1 6.00 -25.05 -17.06
C MET A 1 4.76 -25.89 -16.87
N SER A 2 4.31 -26.09 -15.64
CA SER A 2 3.00 -26.71 -15.39
C SER A 2 1.90 -25.87 -16.06
N PRO A 3 0.80 -26.48 -16.52
CA PRO A 3 -0.33 -25.71 -17.05
C PRO A 3 -0.85 -24.75 -15.97
N LEU A 4 -1.11 -23.49 -16.36
CA LEU A 4 -1.72 -22.51 -15.46
C LEU A 4 -3.16 -22.91 -15.17
N ASN A 5 -3.60 -22.72 -13.94
CA ASN A 5 -5.02 -22.80 -13.62
C ASN A 5 -5.76 -21.52 -14.08
N PRO A 6 -7.10 -21.50 -14.07
CA PRO A 6 -7.87 -20.34 -14.53
C PRO A 6 -7.55 -19.03 -13.81
N ALA A 7 -7.34 -19.06 -12.49
CA ALA A 7 -7.01 -17.86 -11.71
C ALA A 7 -5.63 -17.30 -12.11
N GLN A 8 -4.64 -18.18 -12.27
CA GLN A 8 -3.30 -17.81 -12.72
C GLN A 8 -3.31 -17.24 -14.15
N GLN A 9 -4.10 -17.82 -15.05
CA GLN A 9 -4.24 -17.32 -16.42
C GLN A 9 -4.86 -15.92 -16.44
N GLU A 10 -5.92 -15.68 -15.66
CA GLU A 10 -6.55 -14.36 -15.55
C GLU A 10 -5.55 -13.28 -15.09
N ILE A 11 -4.68 -13.60 -14.13
CA ILE A 11 -3.65 -12.67 -13.67
C ILE A 11 -2.65 -12.36 -14.80
N ILE A 12 -2.20 -13.36 -15.55
CA ILE A 12 -1.28 -13.15 -16.68
C ILE A 12 -1.89 -12.21 -17.72
N ASP A 13 -3.16 -12.44 -18.08
CA ASP A 13 -3.88 -11.66 -19.08
C ASP A 13 -4.03 -10.19 -18.66
N ARG A 14 -4.25 -9.95 -17.36
CA ARG A 14 -4.40 -8.60 -16.79
C ARG A 14 -3.09 -7.85 -16.56
N LEU A 15 -1.93 -8.51 -16.52
CA LEU A 15 -0.69 -7.89 -16.05
C LEU A 15 -0.01 -6.95 -17.06
N ARG A 16 0.24 -7.39 -18.31
CA ARG A 16 1.23 -6.70 -19.17
C ARG A 16 0.67 -6.10 -20.46
N GLY A 17 -0.58 -6.40 -20.81
CA GLY A 17 -1.20 -6.02 -22.08
C GLY A 17 -0.37 -6.44 -23.31
N THR A 18 -0.74 -5.92 -24.48
CA THR A 18 0.03 -6.11 -25.72
C THR A 18 1.22 -5.15 -25.74
N ARG A 19 2.41 -5.62 -26.14
CA ARG A 19 3.62 -4.77 -26.17
C ARG A 19 3.49 -3.58 -27.12
N ASP A 20 2.87 -3.80 -28.27
CA ASP A 20 2.77 -2.80 -29.35
C ASP A 20 1.71 -1.72 -29.06
N GLU A 21 0.86 -1.93 -28.05
CA GLU A 21 -0.21 -1.01 -27.63
C GLU A 21 0.20 -0.16 -26.42
N ARG A 22 1.43 -0.32 -25.92
CA ARG A 22 1.85 0.37 -24.70
C ARG A 22 2.09 1.86 -24.96
N PRO A 23 1.65 2.75 -24.04
CA PRO A 23 1.84 4.17 -24.19
C PRO A 23 3.33 4.55 -24.10
N ALA A 24 3.73 5.50 -24.95
CA ALA A 24 4.97 6.24 -24.83
C ALA A 24 4.68 7.60 -24.17
N TYR A 25 5.63 8.09 -23.38
CA TYR A 25 5.49 9.34 -22.64
C TYR A 25 6.56 10.35 -23.05
N ASP A 26 6.30 11.63 -22.79
CA ASP A 26 7.27 12.69 -23.05
C ASP A 26 8.52 12.56 -22.16
N ALA A 27 9.70 12.85 -22.71
CA ALA A 27 10.98 12.75 -21.99
C ALA A 27 11.07 13.73 -20.80
N GLU A 28 10.33 14.85 -20.86
CA GLU A 28 10.30 15.89 -19.84
C GLU A 28 9.29 15.61 -18.72
N LEU A 29 8.46 14.56 -18.84
CA LEU A 29 7.40 14.26 -17.86
C LEU A 29 7.95 14.17 -16.43
N ARG A 30 9.13 13.56 -16.24
CA ARG A 30 9.77 13.49 -14.91
C ARG A 30 10.10 14.86 -14.32
N HIS A 31 10.50 15.80 -15.15
CA HIS A 31 10.88 17.16 -14.75
C HIS A 31 9.62 17.95 -14.44
N HIS A 32 8.57 17.77 -15.25
CA HIS A 32 7.25 18.36 -15.00
C HIS A 32 6.65 17.88 -13.67
N ILE A 33 6.63 16.57 -13.40
CA ILE A 33 6.10 16.04 -12.14
C ILE A 33 6.88 16.54 -10.93
N ARG A 34 8.23 16.55 -11.02
CA ARG A 34 9.06 17.12 -9.95
C ARG A 34 8.76 18.59 -9.72
N ALA A 35 8.73 19.40 -10.77
CA ALA A 35 8.46 20.83 -10.67
C ALA A 35 7.07 21.10 -10.08
N THR A 36 6.06 20.33 -10.45
CA THR A 36 4.71 20.42 -9.87
C THR A 36 4.71 20.13 -8.37
N LEU A 37 5.39 19.08 -7.93
CA LEU A 37 5.50 18.74 -6.51
C LEU A 37 6.30 19.82 -5.73
N GLU A 38 7.43 20.28 -6.27
CA GLU A 38 8.26 21.29 -5.62
C GLU A 38 7.53 22.64 -5.55
N HIS A 39 6.89 23.08 -6.64
CA HIS A 39 6.10 24.30 -6.65
C HIS A 39 4.93 24.23 -5.66
N GLY A 40 4.15 23.15 -5.68
CA GLY A 40 2.99 23.01 -4.81
C GLY A 40 3.33 22.89 -3.32
N THR A 41 4.56 22.52 -2.97
CA THR A 41 5.02 22.38 -1.59
C THR A 41 6.00 23.46 -1.16
N ALA A 42 6.28 24.46 -2.01
CA ALA A 42 7.32 25.45 -1.78
C ALA A 42 7.10 26.25 -0.48
N ASP A 43 5.89 26.76 -0.27
CA ASP A 43 5.57 27.56 0.91
C ASP A 43 5.70 26.73 2.20
N ALA A 44 5.15 25.51 2.22
CA ALA A 44 5.27 24.62 3.38
C ALA A 44 6.73 24.19 3.62
N ALA A 45 7.52 23.98 2.57
CA ALA A 45 8.94 23.64 2.70
C ALA A 45 9.80 24.81 3.21
N ALA A 46 9.35 26.06 3.03
CA ALA A 46 10.02 27.24 3.56
C ALA A 46 9.93 27.32 5.10
N GLU A 47 8.86 26.78 5.69
CA GLU A 47 8.65 26.70 7.13
C GLU A 47 9.58 25.68 7.83
N LEU A 48 10.17 24.74 7.07
CA LEU A 48 11.10 23.77 7.61
C LEU A 48 12.49 24.39 7.82
N GLY A 49 13.00 24.30 9.05
CA GLY A 49 14.36 24.67 9.42
C GLY A 49 15.44 23.86 8.71
N PRO A 50 16.72 24.25 8.81
CA PRO A 50 17.83 23.70 8.03
C PRO A 50 18.10 22.19 8.25
N ASN A 51 17.67 21.63 9.39
CA ASN A 51 17.83 20.20 9.73
C ASN A 51 16.48 19.49 9.92
N GLN A 52 15.38 20.09 9.46
CA GLN A 52 14.05 19.48 9.54
C GLN A 52 13.71 18.78 8.23
N THR A 53 13.32 17.52 8.33
CA THR A 53 12.89 16.70 7.20
C THR A 53 11.54 16.07 7.53
N ILE A 54 10.60 16.21 6.60
CA ILE A 54 9.35 15.44 6.62
C ILE A 54 9.50 14.20 5.74
N PHE A 55 9.24 13.05 6.33
CA PHE A 55 9.18 11.77 5.63
C PHE A 55 7.74 11.47 5.24
N VAL A 56 7.51 11.19 3.97
CA VAL A 56 6.20 10.95 3.39
C VAL A 56 6.16 9.54 2.83
N SER A 57 5.16 8.78 3.26
CA SER A 57 4.89 7.42 2.82
C SER A 57 3.41 7.26 2.44
N LYS A 58 3.06 6.16 1.76
CA LYS A 58 1.66 5.82 1.46
C LYS A 58 0.79 5.78 2.73
N SER A 59 1.29 5.21 3.83
CA SER A 59 0.56 5.10 5.10
C SER A 59 0.33 6.46 5.76
N ARG A 60 1.32 7.36 5.74
CA ARG A 60 1.16 8.72 6.26
C ARG A 60 0.18 9.52 5.41
N LEU A 61 0.27 9.41 4.08
CA LEU A 61 -0.68 10.03 3.15
C LEU A 61 -2.10 9.48 3.33
N ALA A 62 -2.28 8.20 3.61
CA ALA A 62 -3.57 7.62 3.94
C ALA A 62 -4.11 8.16 5.28
N GLY A 63 -3.26 8.21 6.31
CA GLY A 63 -3.63 8.67 7.64
C GLY A 63 -4.07 10.14 7.67
N VAL A 64 -3.23 11.06 7.14
CA VAL A 64 -3.50 12.50 7.19
C VAL A 64 -4.75 12.91 6.40
N HIS A 65 -5.08 12.18 5.33
CA HIS A 65 -6.31 12.42 4.55
C HIS A 65 -7.53 11.69 5.12
N GLY A 66 -7.33 10.66 5.94
CA GLY A 66 -8.42 9.92 6.57
C GLY A 66 -9.06 10.72 7.70
N CYS A 67 -8.26 11.08 8.70
CA CYS A 67 -8.68 11.96 9.80
C CYS A 67 -7.43 12.49 10.50
N GLU A 68 -7.25 13.81 10.55
CA GLU A 68 -6.02 14.41 11.11
C GLU A 68 -5.92 14.16 12.61
N GLU A 69 -7.05 14.14 13.33
CA GLU A 69 -7.10 13.78 14.76
C GLU A 69 -6.57 12.36 15.01
N ARG A 70 -6.89 11.42 14.11
CA ARG A 70 -6.35 10.06 14.19
C ARG A 70 -4.88 10.03 13.80
N PHE A 71 -4.48 10.81 12.80
CA PHE A 71 -3.12 10.85 12.26
C PHE A 71 -2.09 11.34 13.26
N VAL A 72 -2.42 12.35 14.07
CA VAL A 72 -1.50 12.91 15.07
C VAL A 72 -1.30 12.01 16.30
N LEU A 73 -2.08 10.93 16.43
CA LEU A 73 -1.86 9.94 17.47
C LEU A 73 -0.78 8.95 17.07
N ASP A 74 0.25 8.84 17.91
CA ASP A 74 1.23 7.77 17.84
C ASP A 74 0.89 6.68 18.86
N ASP A 75 0.01 5.76 18.47
CA ASP A 75 -0.51 4.69 19.34
C ASP A 75 -0.36 3.30 18.73
N PHE A 76 0.46 3.16 17.69
CA PHE A 76 0.62 1.90 17.00
C PHE A 76 1.24 0.85 17.93
N SER A 77 0.57 -0.29 18.04
CA SER A 77 1.08 -1.48 18.70
C SER A 77 0.95 -2.69 17.79
N TRP A 78 1.95 -3.57 17.87
CA TRP A 78 1.90 -4.83 17.14
C TRP A 78 0.86 -5.76 17.76
N SER A 79 0.14 -6.45 16.88
CA SER A 79 -0.85 -7.47 17.17
C SER A 79 -0.78 -8.52 16.07
N ILE A 80 -1.34 -9.71 16.31
CA ILE A 80 -1.38 -10.78 15.31
C ILE A 80 -1.96 -10.28 13.97
N PRO A 81 -3.10 -9.55 13.93
CA PRO A 81 -3.63 -9.00 12.68
C PRO A 81 -2.67 -8.02 11.97
N ALA A 82 -1.97 -7.17 12.73
CA ALA A 82 -1.03 -6.19 12.18
C ALA A 82 0.27 -6.84 11.67
N ALA A 83 0.72 -7.90 12.34
CA ALA A 83 1.93 -8.64 12.00
C ALA A 83 1.77 -9.52 10.77
N ARG A 84 0.60 -10.15 10.62
CA ARG A 84 0.30 -11.13 9.58
C ARG A 84 0.64 -10.65 8.16
N GLY A 85 0.35 -9.38 7.85
CA GLY A 85 0.69 -8.80 6.55
C GLY A 85 2.21 -8.77 6.29
N LYS A 86 2.98 -8.29 7.28
CA LYS A 86 4.45 -8.18 7.21
C LYS A 86 5.12 -9.55 7.05
N VAL A 87 4.67 -10.56 7.79
CA VAL A 87 5.21 -11.92 7.66
C VAL A 87 4.82 -12.55 6.32
N ALA A 88 3.56 -12.40 5.88
CA ALA A 88 3.11 -12.92 4.59
C ALA A 88 3.87 -12.31 3.41
N HIS A 89 4.08 -10.99 3.39
CA HIS A 89 4.90 -10.32 2.37
C HIS A 89 6.32 -10.91 2.34
N LYS A 90 6.95 -11.12 3.50
CA LYS A 90 8.28 -11.71 3.57
C LYS A 90 8.33 -13.16 3.07
N ALA A 91 7.33 -13.97 3.39
CA ALA A 91 7.24 -15.35 2.89
C ALA A 91 6.99 -15.39 1.37
N ILE A 92 6.17 -14.48 0.84
CA ILE A 92 5.94 -14.34 -0.61
C ILE A 92 7.19 -13.84 -1.34
N GLU A 93 7.96 -12.93 -0.73
CA GLU A 93 9.28 -12.53 -1.24
C GLU A 93 10.17 -13.77 -1.45
N TYR A 94 10.22 -14.67 -0.48
CA TYR A 94 10.94 -15.94 -0.63
C TYR A 94 10.33 -16.82 -1.70
N ALA A 95 9.00 -16.99 -1.72
CA ALA A 95 8.30 -17.78 -2.73
C ALA A 95 8.68 -17.41 -4.16
N LEU A 96 8.86 -16.10 -4.43
CA LEU A 96 9.21 -15.58 -5.75
C LEU A 96 10.70 -15.73 -6.10
N ASN A 97 11.57 -16.01 -5.12
CA ASN A 97 13.02 -16.05 -5.29
C ASN A 97 13.66 -17.43 -5.06
N VAL A 98 12.96 -18.36 -4.39
CA VAL A 98 13.47 -19.72 -4.15
C VAL A 98 13.69 -20.48 -5.47
N ARG A 99 14.70 -21.36 -5.47
CA ARG A 99 15.04 -22.19 -6.64
C ARG A 99 14.20 -23.46 -6.72
N GLU A 100 13.78 -23.96 -5.56
CA GLU A 100 12.97 -25.17 -5.42
C GLU A 100 11.48 -24.83 -5.48
N ALA A 101 10.63 -25.86 -5.58
CA ALA A 101 9.19 -25.68 -5.42
C ALA A 101 8.89 -25.06 -4.04
N PRO A 102 8.11 -23.96 -3.98
CA PRO A 102 7.79 -23.30 -2.73
C PRO A 102 6.91 -24.21 -1.86
N VAL A 103 7.28 -24.36 -0.60
CA VAL A 103 6.48 -25.04 0.42
C VAL A 103 5.99 -23.96 1.38
N PRO A 104 4.68 -23.62 1.41
CA PRO A 104 4.17 -22.45 2.11
C PRO A 104 4.68 -22.36 3.54
N LEU A 105 4.52 -23.44 4.31
CA LEU A 105 4.84 -23.45 5.73
C LEU A 105 6.35 -23.27 6.00
N ARG A 106 7.20 -23.85 5.17
CA ARG A 106 8.66 -23.65 5.24
C ARG A 106 9.01 -22.17 5.02
N LEU A 107 8.38 -21.53 4.04
CA LEU A 107 8.60 -20.11 3.76
C LEU A 107 8.14 -19.21 4.91
N VAL A 108 7.03 -19.57 5.57
CA VAL A 108 6.55 -18.87 6.77
C VAL A 108 7.56 -19.01 7.91
N ASP A 109 8.05 -20.22 8.16
CA ASP A 109 9.03 -20.50 9.22
C ASP A 109 10.33 -19.70 8.97
N ASP A 110 10.84 -19.71 7.75
CA ASP A 110 12.02 -18.95 7.34
C ASP A 110 11.79 -17.42 7.47
N ALA A 111 10.59 -16.94 7.15
CA ALA A 111 10.23 -15.53 7.26
C ALA A 111 10.16 -15.07 8.72
N LEU A 112 9.50 -15.85 9.58
CA LEU A 112 9.42 -15.60 11.01
C LEU A 112 10.82 -15.57 11.64
N ALA A 113 11.64 -16.61 11.40
CA ALA A 113 13.00 -16.68 11.92
C ALA A 113 13.85 -15.47 11.50
N ARG A 114 13.71 -15.03 10.23
CA ARG A 114 14.43 -13.85 9.75
C ARG A 114 13.96 -12.56 10.41
N LEU A 115 12.65 -12.36 10.52
CA LEU A 115 12.08 -11.15 11.09
C LEU A 115 12.34 -11.05 12.60
N GLU A 116 12.31 -12.17 13.31
CA GLU A 116 12.60 -12.28 14.74
C GLU A 116 14.07 -11.94 15.07
N SER A 117 14.99 -12.17 14.12
CA SER A 117 16.40 -11.83 14.27
C SER A 117 16.72 -10.33 14.16
N ASN A 118 15.74 -9.50 13.77
CA ASN A 118 15.94 -8.06 13.64
C ASN A 118 15.82 -7.38 15.00
N ASP A 119 16.66 -6.37 15.24
CA ASP A 119 16.60 -5.53 16.46
C ASP A 119 15.62 -4.35 16.32
N ASP A 120 14.52 -4.55 15.59
CA ASP A 120 13.45 -3.56 15.45
C ASP A 120 12.25 -3.90 16.38
N SER A 121 11.31 -2.96 16.52
CA SER A 121 10.13 -3.17 17.39
C SER A 121 9.30 -4.39 17.01
N PHE A 122 9.38 -4.83 15.76
CA PHE A 122 8.67 -6.00 15.27
C PHE A 122 9.37 -7.29 15.68
N GLY A 123 10.69 -7.37 15.52
CA GLY A 123 11.49 -8.51 15.98
C GLY A 123 11.36 -8.70 17.49
N GLN A 124 11.46 -7.61 18.27
CA GLN A 124 11.26 -7.64 19.72
C GLN A 124 9.84 -8.10 20.10
N TRP A 125 8.80 -7.68 19.36
CA TRP A 125 7.44 -8.15 19.59
C TRP A 125 7.28 -9.64 19.26
N LEU A 126 7.87 -10.14 18.17
CA LEU A 126 7.84 -11.57 17.83
C LEU A 126 8.49 -12.45 18.91
N GLN A 127 9.60 -11.99 19.49
CA GLN A 127 10.29 -12.67 20.58
C GLN A 127 9.45 -12.78 21.86
N GLY A 128 8.47 -11.88 22.03
CA GLY A 128 7.55 -11.85 23.17
C GLY A 128 6.30 -12.71 23.02
N LEU A 129 6.02 -13.26 21.83
CA LEU A 129 4.84 -14.09 21.60
C LEU A 129 4.94 -15.41 22.36
N ASP A 130 3.82 -15.83 22.97
CA ASP A 130 3.71 -17.18 23.50
C ASP A 130 3.56 -18.23 22.37
N GLU A 131 3.60 -19.51 22.73
CA GLU A 131 3.53 -20.60 21.75
C GLU A 131 2.21 -20.64 20.98
N ILE A 132 1.10 -20.25 21.61
CA ILE A 132 -0.23 -20.28 20.99
C ILE A 132 -0.38 -19.09 20.05
N GLU A 133 -0.01 -17.89 20.47
CA GLU A 133 0.00 -16.69 19.63
C GLU A 133 0.91 -16.89 18.41
N ARG A 134 2.08 -17.51 18.62
CA ARG A 134 2.99 -17.86 17.52
C ARG A 134 2.37 -18.87 16.57
N ALA A 135 1.71 -19.92 17.09
CA ALA A 135 1.02 -20.90 16.27
C ALA A 135 -0.14 -20.28 15.47
N GLU A 136 -0.88 -19.35 16.07
CA GLU A 136 -1.96 -18.59 15.42
C GLU A 136 -1.40 -17.75 14.26
N LEU A 137 -0.41 -16.88 14.52
CA LEU A 137 0.23 -16.08 13.48
C LEU A 137 0.76 -16.94 12.35
N ARG A 138 1.45 -18.03 12.68
CA ARG A 138 2.01 -18.98 11.71
C ARG A 138 0.93 -19.62 10.84
N GLY A 139 -0.19 -20.05 11.43
CA GLY A 139 -1.33 -20.63 10.72
C GLY A 139 -1.97 -19.64 9.76
N GLU A 140 -2.29 -18.42 10.24
CA GLU A 140 -2.94 -17.39 9.43
C GLU A 140 -2.04 -16.90 8.27
N VAL A 141 -0.73 -16.84 8.47
CA VAL A 141 0.22 -16.50 7.41
C VAL A 141 0.33 -17.64 6.39
N ASN A 142 0.38 -18.89 6.85
CA ASN A 142 0.48 -20.05 5.96
C ASN A 142 -0.74 -20.16 5.02
N GLU A 143 -1.94 -19.88 5.52
CA GLU A 143 -3.14 -19.82 4.70
C GLU A 143 -2.98 -18.82 3.54
N ARG A 144 -2.55 -17.58 3.85
CA ARG A 144 -2.36 -16.52 2.85
C ARG A 144 -1.29 -16.85 1.81
N VAL A 145 -0.17 -17.42 2.25
CA VAL A 145 0.92 -17.83 1.35
C VAL A 145 0.46 -18.98 0.46
N THR A 146 -0.35 -19.91 0.98
CA THR A 146 -0.95 -21.00 0.20
C THR A 146 -1.89 -20.44 -0.87
N GLN A 147 -2.84 -19.57 -0.49
CA GLN A 147 -3.76 -18.92 -1.43
C GLN A 147 -3.00 -18.12 -2.51
N PHE A 148 -1.92 -17.42 -2.14
CA PHE A 148 -1.06 -16.75 -3.11
C PHE A 148 -0.46 -17.75 -4.11
N LEU A 149 0.11 -18.86 -3.64
CA LEU A 149 0.76 -19.85 -4.51
C LEU A 149 -0.23 -20.61 -5.40
N GLU A 150 -1.47 -20.78 -4.96
CA GLU A 150 -2.54 -21.38 -5.75
C GLU A 150 -3.05 -20.45 -6.85
N CYS A 151 -3.23 -19.16 -6.54
CA CYS A 151 -3.88 -18.22 -7.46
C CYS A 151 -2.89 -17.39 -8.29
N PHE A 152 -1.73 -17.03 -7.75
CA PHE A 152 -0.75 -16.16 -8.42
C PHE A 152 0.20 -16.98 -9.31
N PRO A 153 0.43 -16.58 -10.57
CA PRO A 153 1.25 -17.36 -11.49
C PRO A 153 2.74 -17.27 -11.14
N SER A 154 3.47 -18.36 -11.40
CA SER A 154 4.94 -18.30 -11.41
C SER A 154 5.43 -17.29 -12.45
N LEU A 155 6.26 -16.35 -12.04
CA LEU A 155 6.72 -15.29 -12.93
C LEU A 155 7.96 -15.72 -13.73
N PRO A 156 7.97 -15.54 -15.07
CA PRO A 156 9.16 -15.77 -15.87
C PRO A 156 10.31 -14.84 -15.44
N ARG A 157 11.54 -15.36 -15.33
CA ARG A 157 12.73 -14.55 -15.01
C ARG A 157 12.95 -13.40 -15.99
N SER A 158 12.58 -13.60 -17.26
CA SER A 158 12.65 -12.56 -18.30
C SER A 158 11.74 -11.37 -18.03
N TRP A 159 10.75 -11.53 -17.15
CA TRP A 159 9.89 -10.44 -16.70
C TRP A 159 10.54 -9.61 -15.59
N ARG A 160 11.73 -9.96 -15.10
CA ARG A 160 12.51 -9.19 -14.11
C ARG A 160 11.68 -8.85 -12.86
N PRO A 161 11.09 -9.84 -12.16
CA PRO A 161 10.36 -9.56 -10.94
C PRO A 161 11.29 -8.95 -9.89
N GLY A 162 10.85 -7.87 -9.26
CA GLY A 162 11.55 -7.22 -8.14
C GLY A 162 10.63 -7.15 -6.94
N THR A 163 11.04 -7.75 -5.82
CA THR A 163 10.28 -7.82 -4.57
C THR A 163 10.83 -6.85 -3.54
N GLU A 164 9.95 -6.31 -2.68
CA GLU A 164 10.34 -5.43 -1.56
C GLU A 164 11.24 -4.26 -1.99
N MET A 165 11.01 -3.71 -3.18
CA MET A 165 11.88 -2.67 -3.76
C MET A 165 11.69 -1.35 -3.03
N ALA A 166 12.77 -0.85 -2.41
CA ALA A 166 12.79 0.49 -1.86
C ALA A 166 12.76 1.55 -2.97
N ILE A 167 11.89 2.53 -2.81
CA ILE A 167 11.77 3.69 -3.70
C ILE A 167 11.86 4.97 -2.88
N ARG A 168 12.51 5.99 -3.45
CA ARG A 168 12.77 7.26 -2.79
C ARG A 168 12.93 8.37 -3.81
N GLN A 169 12.38 9.54 -3.52
CA GLN A 169 12.67 10.81 -4.18
C GLN A 169 12.74 11.93 -3.15
N ASP A 170 13.78 12.75 -3.25
CA ASP A 170 13.97 13.94 -2.41
C ASP A 170 13.49 15.18 -3.16
N LEU A 171 12.76 16.05 -2.46
CA LEU A 171 12.30 17.36 -2.93
C LEU A 171 12.92 18.44 -2.04
N HIS A 172 13.10 19.65 -2.60
CA HIS A 172 13.60 20.81 -1.83
C HIS A 172 14.92 20.52 -1.09
N GLY A 173 15.86 19.84 -1.77
CA GLY A 173 17.15 19.48 -1.18
C GLY A 173 17.07 18.49 -0.01
N GLY A 174 16.01 17.69 0.09
CA GLY A 174 15.84 16.67 1.13
C GLY A 174 15.01 17.11 2.34
N LYS A 175 14.44 18.32 2.31
CA LYS A 175 13.46 18.77 3.32
C LYS A 175 12.17 17.94 3.28
N ILE A 176 11.77 17.48 2.09
CA ILE A 176 10.64 16.56 1.92
C ILE A 176 11.15 15.30 1.24
N VAL A 177 10.92 14.16 1.88
CA VAL A 177 11.37 12.86 1.42
C VAL A 177 10.17 12.00 1.11
N LEU A 178 9.93 11.73 -0.17
CA LEU A 178 8.92 10.78 -0.61
C LEU A 178 9.56 9.39 -0.66
N SER A 179 9.04 8.44 0.10
CA SER A 179 9.63 7.10 0.16
C SER A 179 8.59 6.00 0.39
N GLY A 180 8.98 4.79 0.01
CA GLY A 180 8.13 3.62 0.20
C GLY A 180 8.85 2.33 -0.15
N ARG A 181 8.11 1.24 0.02
CA ARG A 181 8.54 -0.09 -0.38
C ARG A 181 7.41 -0.72 -1.20
N VAL A 182 7.79 -1.19 -2.39
CA VAL A 182 6.88 -1.81 -3.33
C VAL A 182 6.97 -3.32 -3.16
N ASP A 183 5.82 -3.96 -2.89
CA ASP A 183 5.75 -5.39 -2.62
C ASP A 183 6.27 -6.21 -3.82
N LEU A 184 5.77 -5.90 -5.03
CA LEU A 184 6.20 -6.56 -6.26
C LEU A 184 6.19 -5.60 -7.46
N THR A 185 7.25 -5.67 -8.26
CA THR A 185 7.31 -5.05 -9.58
C THR A 185 7.66 -6.06 -10.64
N ILE A 186 7.16 -5.83 -11.85
CA ILE A 186 7.41 -6.70 -12.99
C ILE A 186 7.69 -5.84 -14.22
N GLY A 187 8.68 -6.22 -15.01
CA GLY A 187 9.00 -5.57 -16.27
C GLY A 187 9.85 -4.32 -16.10
N VAL A 188 10.18 -3.74 -17.24
CA VAL A 188 11.00 -2.53 -17.36
C VAL A 188 10.44 -1.69 -18.51
N PRO A 189 10.66 -0.36 -18.50
CA PRO A 189 10.38 0.47 -19.67
C PRO A 189 11.30 0.11 -20.84
N ASP A 190 10.84 0.43 -22.06
CA ASP A 190 11.61 0.35 -23.30
C ASP A 190 11.78 1.78 -23.84
N GLY A 191 12.87 2.44 -23.42
CA GLY A 191 13.02 3.88 -23.57
C GLY A 191 11.87 4.64 -22.89
N LEU A 192 11.12 5.40 -23.69
CA LEU A 192 9.95 6.17 -23.24
C LEU A 192 8.64 5.37 -23.26
N VAL A 193 8.66 4.12 -23.74
CA VAL A 193 7.49 3.24 -23.74
C VAL A 193 7.37 2.58 -22.37
N ALA A 194 6.22 2.75 -21.71
CA ALA A 194 5.98 2.15 -20.42
C ALA A 194 5.96 0.62 -20.52
N GLY A 195 6.51 -0.06 -19.52
CA GLY A 195 6.56 -1.52 -19.50
C GLY A 195 6.70 -2.15 -18.12
N LYS A 196 6.80 -1.32 -17.08
CA LYS A 196 6.88 -1.73 -15.68
C LYS A 196 5.48 -1.77 -15.06
N VAL A 197 5.18 -2.80 -14.28
CA VAL A 197 3.96 -2.96 -13.51
C VAL A 197 4.32 -2.93 -12.03
N ILE A 198 3.55 -2.21 -11.23
CA ILE A 198 3.68 -2.16 -9.78
C ILE A 198 2.49 -2.86 -9.15
N ILE A 199 2.74 -3.79 -8.23
CA ILE A 199 1.73 -4.61 -7.58
C ILE A 199 1.84 -4.43 -6.07
N ASP A 200 0.72 -4.10 -5.41
CA ASP A 200 0.59 -4.11 -3.94
C ASP A 200 -0.21 -5.36 -3.54
N LEU A 201 0.30 -6.12 -2.59
CA LEU A 201 -0.36 -7.30 -2.06
C LEU A 201 -1.20 -6.88 -0.85
N LYS A 202 -2.53 -7.02 -0.98
CA LYS A 202 -3.50 -6.60 0.04
C LYS A 202 -4.25 -7.80 0.61
N THR A 203 -4.83 -7.59 1.78
CA THR A 203 -5.79 -8.52 2.40
C THR A 203 -7.07 -7.77 2.74
N GLY A 204 -8.18 -8.49 2.83
CA GLY A 204 -9.52 -7.93 3.05
C GLY A 204 -10.13 -7.33 1.78
N ASN A 205 -11.11 -6.44 1.96
CA ASN A 205 -11.87 -5.88 0.85
C ASN A 205 -11.14 -4.71 0.16
N PRO A 206 -11.40 -4.49 -1.15
CA PRO A 206 -10.93 -3.31 -1.85
C PRO A 206 -11.41 -2.00 -1.23
N ARG A 207 -10.50 -1.03 -1.13
CA ARG A 207 -10.77 0.31 -0.60
C ARG A 207 -10.14 1.34 -1.51
N ALA A 208 -10.78 2.51 -1.66
CA ALA A 208 -10.27 3.61 -2.49
C ALA A 208 -8.80 3.97 -2.16
N VAL A 209 -8.46 3.97 -0.88
CA VAL A 209 -7.10 4.26 -0.39
C VAL A 209 -6.05 3.27 -0.91
N HIS A 210 -6.40 2.01 -1.20
CA HIS A 210 -5.45 1.04 -1.74
C HIS A 210 -4.98 1.42 -3.17
N PHE A 211 -5.85 2.08 -3.94
CA PHE A 211 -5.50 2.57 -5.27
C PHE A 211 -4.63 3.83 -5.16
N ASP A 212 -5.00 4.76 -4.28
CA ASP A 212 -4.20 5.97 -4.01
C ASP A 212 -2.77 5.66 -3.56
N ASP A 213 -2.59 4.63 -2.72
CA ASP A 213 -1.28 4.14 -2.28
C ASP A 213 -0.35 3.83 -3.47
N LEU A 214 -0.87 3.14 -4.47
CA LEU A 214 -0.11 2.75 -5.66
C LEU A 214 0.17 3.93 -6.60
N ARG A 215 -0.77 4.88 -6.70
CA ARG A 215 -0.59 6.10 -7.49
C ARG A 215 0.55 6.96 -6.93
N PHE A 216 0.74 6.98 -5.61
CA PHE A 216 1.90 7.60 -4.98
C PHE A 216 3.23 6.92 -5.42
N TYR A 217 3.25 5.60 -5.50
CA TYR A 217 4.43 4.88 -5.99
C TYR A 217 4.69 5.13 -7.48
N ALA A 218 3.65 5.30 -8.30
CA ALA A 218 3.80 5.71 -9.70
C ALA A 218 4.53 7.05 -9.84
N LEU A 219 4.23 8.05 -8.99
CA LEU A 219 4.94 9.33 -9.01
C LEU A 219 6.43 9.18 -8.75
N ILE A 220 6.78 8.48 -7.67
CA ILE A 220 8.17 8.27 -7.26
C ILE A 220 8.93 7.53 -8.37
N GLU A 221 8.32 6.49 -8.94
CA GLU A 221 8.93 5.71 -10.00
C GLU A 221 9.09 6.50 -11.31
N THR A 222 8.09 7.33 -11.67
CA THR A 222 8.15 8.22 -12.84
C THR A 222 9.31 9.21 -12.70
N MET A 223 9.43 9.87 -11.54
CA MET A 223 10.56 10.79 -11.29
C MET A 223 11.92 10.08 -11.33
N ARG A 224 11.98 8.83 -10.86
CA ARG A 224 13.20 8.02 -10.84
C ARG A 224 13.62 7.59 -12.24
N LEU A 225 12.70 7.03 -13.04
CA LEU A 225 13.01 6.36 -14.30
C LEU A 225 12.85 7.27 -15.54
N GLY A 226 12.08 8.35 -15.46
CA GLY A 226 11.69 9.14 -16.64
C GLY A 226 10.37 8.70 -17.26
N THR A 227 10.08 7.40 -17.19
CA THR A 227 8.88 6.79 -17.77
C THR A 227 7.99 6.24 -16.66
N PRO A 228 6.67 6.53 -16.65
CA PRO A 228 5.78 5.98 -15.66
C PRO A 228 5.62 4.45 -15.79
N PRO A 229 5.18 3.76 -14.73
CA PRO A 229 4.72 2.39 -14.85
C PRO A 229 3.62 2.30 -15.91
N LEU A 230 3.52 1.18 -16.61
CA LEU A 230 2.39 0.87 -17.49
C LEU A 230 1.09 0.78 -16.68
N ARG A 231 1.17 0.09 -15.53
CA ARG A 231 0.01 -0.32 -14.76
C ARG A 231 0.35 -0.45 -13.29
N LEU A 232 -0.66 -0.13 -12.48
CA LEU A 232 -0.73 -0.38 -11.05
C LEU A 232 -1.69 -1.53 -10.81
N ALA A 233 -1.45 -2.38 -9.83
CA ALA A 233 -2.38 -3.45 -9.49
C ALA A 233 -2.44 -3.69 -7.98
N SER A 234 -3.64 -3.66 -7.41
CA SER A 234 -3.87 -4.24 -6.09
C SER A 234 -4.25 -5.71 -6.28
N TYR A 235 -3.50 -6.61 -5.65
CA TYR A 235 -3.81 -8.04 -5.63
C TYR A 235 -4.28 -8.46 -4.24
N TYR A 236 -5.51 -8.96 -4.14
CA TYR A 236 -6.13 -9.32 -2.87
C TYR A 236 -5.94 -10.82 -2.61
N LEU A 237 -5.09 -11.14 -1.62
CA LEU A 237 -4.69 -12.52 -1.31
C LEU A 237 -5.90 -13.42 -1.02
N ASP A 238 -6.84 -12.93 -0.21
CA ASP A 238 -8.01 -13.70 0.25
C ASP A 238 -9.03 -13.97 -0.88
N GLN A 239 -9.00 -13.17 -1.95
CA GLN A 239 -9.92 -13.29 -3.09
C GLN A 239 -9.26 -13.91 -4.33
N GLY A 240 -7.92 -13.92 -4.40
CA GLY A 240 -7.19 -14.28 -5.61
C GLY A 240 -7.42 -13.30 -6.77
N THR A 241 -7.94 -12.10 -6.52
CA THR A 241 -8.35 -11.15 -7.55
C THR A 241 -7.34 -10.02 -7.73
N MET A 242 -7.17 -9.60 -8.99
CA MET A 242 -6.33 -8.47 -9.37
C MET A 242 -7.20 -7.30 -9.84
N HIS A 243 -6.95 -6.13 -9.28
CA HIS A 243 -7.57 -4.87 -9.69
C HIS A 243 -6.52 -3.96 -10.35
N PRO A 244 -6.39 -4.00 -11.68
CA PRO A 244 -5.45 -3.17 -12.41
C PRO A 244 -5.98 -1.75 -12.63
N GLU A 245 -5.06 -0.80 -12.71
CA GLU A 245 -5.29 0.58 -13.11
C GLU A 245 -4.15 1.02 -14.05
N ASP A 246 -4.50 1.44 -15.27
CA ASP A 246 -3.52 1.94 -16.24
C ASP A 246 -3.05 3.35 -15.86
N VAL A 247 -1.76 3.59 -15.96
CA VAL A 247 -1.18 4.88 -15.57
C VAL A 247 -1.32 5.85 -16.74
N SER A 248 -1.95 6.99 -16.48
CA SER A 248 -2.03 8.11 -17.40
C SER A 248 -1.39 9.36 -16.80
N GLU A 249 -1.08 10.37 -17.61
CA GLU A 249 -0.61 11.66 -17.12
C GLU A 249 -1.63 12.30 -16.18
N ALA A 250 -2.93 12.23 -16.50
CA ALA A 250 -4.00 12.72 -15.62
C ALA A 250 -4.02 12.01 -14.26
N LEU A 251 -3.74 10.71 -14.22
CA LEU A 251 -3.60 9.97 -12.96
C LEU A 251 -2.40 10.46 -12.16
N LEU A 252 -1.25 10.69 -12.80
CA LEU A 252 -0.06 11.23 -12.15
C LEU A 252 -0.31 12.65 -11.62
N GLU A 253 -0.99 13.52 -12.38
CA GLU A 253 -1.36 14.85 -11.93
C GLU A 253 -2.27 14.80 -10.69
N SER A 254 -3.28 13.91 -10.70
CA SER A 254 -4.17 13.70 -9.55
C SER A 254 -3.40 13.21 -8.32
N ALA A 255 -2.50 12.25 -8.51
CA ALA A 255 -1.64 11.75 -7.46
C ALA A 255 -0.74 12.86 -6.90
N ALA A 256 -0.17 13.71 -7.76
CA ALA A 256 0.70 14.81 -7.35
C ALA A 256 -0.06 15.82 -6.49
N LYS A 257 -1.28 16.21 -6.89
CA LYS A 257 -2.16 17.09 -6.09
C LYS A 257 -2.44 16.50 -4.71
N ARG A 258 -2.76 15.21 -4.64
CA ARG A 258 -2.99 14.49 -3.38
C ARG A 258 -1.73 14.41 -2.51
N THR A 259 -0.56 14.23 -3.12
CA THR A 259 0.72 14.24 -2.39
C THR A 259 1.05 15.63 -1.86
N ILE A 260 0.85 16.69 -2.65
CA ILE A 260 1.05 18.09 -2.23
C ILE A 260 0.16 18.41 -1.02
N ASP A 261 -1.15 18.16 -1.12
CA ASP A 261 -2.10 18.41 -0.02
C ASP A 261 -1.70 17.66 1.25
N GLY A 262 -1.30 16.39 1.12
CA GLY A 262 -0.82 15.59 2.25
C GLY A 262 0.46 16.13 2.88
N VAL A 263 1.44 16.54 2.07
CA VAL A 263 2.70 17.12 2.55
C VAL A 263 2.43 18.41 3.34
N VAL A 264 1.62 19.30 2.77
CA VAL A 264 1.25 20.57 3.41
C VAL A 264 0.58 20.31 4.75
N LYS A 265 -0.43 19.43 4.80
CA LYS A 265 -1.10 19.05 6.05
C LYS A 265 -0.14 18.46 7.08
N MET A 266 0.76 17.58 6.68
CA MET A 266 1.76 17.00 7.61
C MET A 266 2.66 18.08 8.21
N ILE A 267 3.17 19.01 7.39
CA ILE A 267 4.00 20.13 7.87
C ILE A 267 3.20 21.03 8.83
N GLU A 268 1.97 21.39 8.46
CA GLU A 268 1.11 22.23 9.31
C GLU A 268 0.83 21.58 10.68
N LEU A 269 0.54 20.28 10.69
CA LEU A 269 0.22 19.54 11.92
C LEU A 269 1.46 19.32 12.79
N GLU A 270 2.57 18.89 12.20
CA GLU A 270 3.76 18.43 12.94
C GLU A 270 4.74 19.56 13.27
N MET A 271 4.79 20.61 12.44
CA MET A 271 5.80 21.67 12.55
C MET A 271 5.19 23.02 12.94
N LEU A 272 3.96 23.30 12.50
CA LEU A 272 3.27 24.57 12.78
C LEU A 272 2.21 24.47 13.88
N ALA A 273 2.04 23.28 14.48
CA ALA A 273 1.07 23.01 15.54
C ALA A 273 -0.37 23.46 15.19
N ARG A 274 -0.75 23.36 13.91
CA ARG A 274 -2.13 23.60 13.51
C ARG A 274 -3.04 22.58 14.21
N PRO A 275 -4.16 22.98 14.83
CA PRO A 275 -5.10 22.02 15.40
C PRO A 275 -5.60 21.01 14.34
N PRO A 276 -5.63 19.70 14.67
CA PRO A 276 -6.10 18.68 13.75
C PRO A 276 -7.60 18.82 13.46
N ARG A 277 -7.99 18.52 12.23
CA ARG A 277 -9.38 18.44 11.80
C ARG A 277 -9.90 17.01 11.86
N ARG A 278 -11.15 16.88 12.27
CA ARG A 278 -11.86 15.61 12.30
C ARG A 278 -12.54 15.37 10.97
N SER A 279 -12.50 14.14 10.50
CA SER A 279 -13.15 13.69 9.27
C SER A 279 -13.78 12.33 9.55
N PRO A 280 -15.00 12.30 10.12
CA PRO A 280 -15.62 11.06 10.55
C PRO A 280 -15.94 10.16 9.35
N SER A 281 -15.75 8.85 9.54
CA SER A 281 -15.92 7.82 8.51
C SER A 281 -16.22 6.46 9.13
N ALA A 282 -16.37 5.41 8.31
CA ALA A 282 -16.59 4.05 8.81
C ALA A 282 -15.47 3.57 9.75
N LEU A 283 -14.27 4.15 9.61
CA LEU A 283 -13.12 3.85 10.45
C LEU A 283 -13.31 4.33 11.91
N CYS A 284 -14.26 5.23 12.17
CA CYS A 284 -14.58 5.68 13.54
C CYS A 284 -14.95 4.52 14.46
N ARG A 285 -15.53 3.43 13.94
CA ARG A 285 -15.93 2.24 14.70
C ARG A 285 -14.76 1.56 15.43
N TRP A 286 -13.53 1.77 14.95
CA TRP A 286 -12.30 1.23 15.53
C TRP A 286 -11.32 2.33 15.95
N CYS A 287 -11.78 3.58 16.02
CA CYS A 287 -10.93 4.71 16.39
C CYS A 287 -10.80 4.80 17.92
N PRO A 288 -9.59 4.78 18.49
CA PRO A 288 -9.40 4.87 19.94
C PRO A 288 -9.72 6.26 20.51
N VAL A 289 -9.84 7.29 19.66
CA VAL A 289 -10.32 8.63 20.06
C VAL A 289 -11.84 8.66 20.20
N LEU A 290 -12.56 7.67 19.68
CA LEU A 290 -14.03 7.66 19.63
C LEU A 290 -14.68 8.01 20.98
N PRO A 291 -14.24 7.49 22.15
CA PRO A 291 -14.82 7.83 23.44
C PRO A 291 -14.87 9.34 23.73
N ASN A 292 -13.95 10.12 23.14
CA ASN A 292 -13.82 11.57 23.32
C ASN A 292 -14.09 12.35 22.00
N CYS A 293 -14.65 11.72 20.98
CA CYS A 293 -14.87 12.32 19.66
C CYS A 293 -16.35 12.45 19.33
N THR A 294 -16.92 13.64 19.57
CA THR A 294 -18.32 13.95 19.26
C THR A 294 -18.67 13.67 17.79
N ASP A 295 -17.81 14.08 16.87
CA ASP A 295 -18.06 13.97 15.43
C ASP A 295 -18.12 12.51 14.98
N GLY A 296 -17.25 11.66 15.55
CA GLY A 296 -17.24 10.22 15.28
C GLY A 296 -18.47 9.52 15.82
N THR A 297 -18.87 9.83 17.06
CA THR A 297 -20.07 9.27 17.70
C THR A 297 -21.33 9.68 16.96
N SER A 298 -21.48 10.97 16.61
CA SER A 298 -22.62 11.46 15.84
C SER A 298 -22.70 10.83 14.45
N TRP A 299 -21.57 10.64 13.77
CA TRP A 299 -21.55 10.01 12.45
C TRP A 299 -21.98 8.54 12.48
N LEU A 300 -21.56 7.79 13.51
CA LEU A 300 -21.96 6.39 13.67
C LEU A 300 -23.46 6.26 13.99
N ALA A 301 -23.97 7.08 14.92
CA ALA A 301 -25.38 7.09 15.28
C ALA A 301 -26.28 7.35 14.05
N ASN A 302 -25.95 8.37 13.26
CA ASN A 302 -26.71 8.70 12.05
C ASN A 302 -26.69 7.60 10.98
N ARG A 303 -25.68 6.72 10.97
CA ARG A 303 -25.65 5.59 10.03
C ARG A 303 -26.45 4.40 10.51
N ASP A 304 -26.36 4.09 11.79
CA ASP A 304 -27.11 2.97 12.37
C ASP A 304 -28.64 3.27 12.25
N ASP A 305 -29.07 4.52 12.42
CA ASP A 305 -30.45 4.97 12.17
C ASP A 305 -30.92 4.85 10.70
N THR A 306 -29.99 4.92 9.74
CA THR A 306 -30.31 4.76 8.30
C THR A 306 -30.26 3.31 7.82
N SER A 307 -29.82 2.37 8.67
CA SER A 307 -29.80 0.93 8.35
C SER A 307 -31.06 0.18 8.75
N ASP A 308 -32.00 0.83 9.46
CA ASP A 308 -33.36 0.32 9.69
C ASP A 308 -34.25 0.60 8.46
N ASP A 309 -34.14 -0.22 7.41
CA ASP A 309 -35.22 -0.41 6.42
C ASP A 309 -36.25 -1.38 7.04
N PRO A 310 -37.51 -0.97 7.28
CA PRO A 310 -38.54 -1.78 7.94
C PRO A 310 -39.15 -2.85 7.01
N ARG A 311 -38.34 -3.53 6.19
CA ARG A 311 -38.77 -4.64 5.34
C ARG A 311 -38.14 -5.96 5.78
N GLY A 312 -38.41 -6.30 7.04
CA GLY A 312 -38.22 -7.64 7.61
C GLY A 312 -39.51 -8.08 8.28
N GLY A 313 -40.56 -8.26 7.49
CA GLY A 313 -41.83 -8.83 7.94
C GLY A 313 -42.05 -10.18 7.27
N ASP A 314 -42.14 -11.20 8.12
CA ASP A 314 -42.52 -12.59 7.86
C ASP A 314 -41.58 -13.45 6.99
N ASP A 315 -41.01 -14.49 7.61
CA ASP A 315 -41.55 -15.82 7.35
C ASP A 315 -41.22 -16.77 8.50
N SER A 316 -42.27 -17.00 9.30
CA SER A 316 -42.40 -18.17 10.15
C SER A 316 -42.78 -19.37 9.27
N ASN A 317 -42.24 -20.53 9.63
CA ASN A 317 -42.81 -21.87 9.44
C ASN A 317 -42.44 -22.66 8.15
N GLY A 318 -41.84 -23.85 8.35
CA GLY A 318 -41.64 -24.87 7.32
C GLY A 318 -40.39 -25.72 7.51
#